data_AF-A0ABD1ZRR2-F1
#
_entry.id   AF-A0ABD1ZRR2-F1
#
_cell.length_a   1.000
_cell.length_b   1.000
_cell.length_c   1.000
_cell.angle_alpha   90.00
_cell.angle_beta   90.00
_cell.angle_gamma   90.00
#
_symmetry.space_group_name_H-M   'P 1'
#
loop_
_entity.id
_entity.type
_entity.pdbx_description
1 polymer ?
#
loop_
_entity_poly.entity_id
_entity_poly.type
_entity_poly.pdbx_seq_one_letter_code
_entity_poly.pdbx_strand_id
1 'polypeptide(L)'
;MVQVLNLGSKCRPGYRYNFFTFKDCFRTSIHTASFSRQNECRVQQHQQHWVDQRTRDVALTRRSFCALPPATIMAAASGSEQDNPKNFKYMQLWVSADGETHIKECKFRDFDLKAYSSLPQYVKSEFGGQPTKIVFTELSPGLTQPLHPCPQVQFVITLSGSWYIETTDGSRYEFQPGEVLFQDNVKDSPAAKLPQHYSGVVGNQPCQQFIVQFDRAPEVDNPQPF
;
A
#
# COMPACT_ATOMS: atom_id res chain seq x y z
N MET A 1 37.08 -10.38 1.32
CA MET A 1 36.47 -10.72 2.61
C MET A 1 34.99 -10.40 2.47
N VAL A 2 34.13 -11.41 2.25
CA VAL A 2 32.69 -11.23 2.07
C VAL A 2 31.99 -12.04 3.15
N GLN A 3 31.15 -11.34 3.90
CA GLN A 3 30.43 -11.80 5.07
C GLN A 3 29.32 -12.77 4.63
N VAL A 4 29.39 -14.02 5.07
CA VAL A 4 28.32 -15.01 4.88
C VAL A 4 27.28 -14.77 5.96
N LEU A 5 26.13 -14.20 5.59
CA LEU A 5 24.96 -14.15 6.47
C LEU A 5 24.42 -15.58 6.63
N ASN A 6 24.69 -16.16 7.79
CA ASN A 6 24.20 -17.46 8.18
C ASN A 6 22.76 -17.30 8.70
N LEU A 7 21.78 -17.34 7.79
CA LEU A 7 20.36 -17.42 8.16
C LEU A 7 20.04 -18.87 8.53
N GLY A 8 20.10 -19.14 9.84
CA GLY A 8 19.66 -20.40 10.42
C GLY A 8 18.15 -20.57 10.29
N SER A 9 17.69 -21.15 9.18
CA SER A 9 16.31 -21.66 9.06
C SER A 9 16.33 -23.17 8.94
N LYS A 10 15.84 -23.85 9.98
CA LYS A 10 15.67 -25.32 10.03
C LYS A 10 14.77 -25.77 8.87
N CYS A 11 15.31 -26.49 7.89
CA CYS A 11 14.54 -27.12 6.81
C CYS A 11 13.59 -28.17 7.39
N ARG A 12 12.31 -28.13 6.99
CA ARG A 12 11.30 -29.13 7.38
C ARG A 12 11.13 -30.19 6.28
N PRO A 13 10.89 -31.47 6.63
CA PRO A 13 10.64 -32.51 5.62
C PRO A 13 9.39 -32.19 4.78
N GLY A 14 9.47 -32.39 3.46
CA GLY A 14 8.33 -32.26 2.54
C GLY A 14 8.20 -30.92 1.77
N TYR A 15 9.09 -29.95 2.01
CA TYR A 15 9.08 -28.66 1.29
C TYR A 15 10.13 -28.62 0.18
N ARG A 16 9.77 -28.06 -0.98
CA ARG A 16 10.71 -27.66 -2.04
C ARG A 16 11.15 -26.23 -1.78
N TYR A 17 12.45 -25.98 -1.76
CA TYR A 17 13.02 -24.64 -1.59
C TYR A 17 13.69 -24.21 -2.90
N ASN A 18 13.31 -23.04 -3.41
CA ASN A 18 13.96 -22.43 -4.58
C ASN A 18 14.93 -21.34 -4.08
N PHE A 19 16.20 -21.47 -4.43
CA PHE A 19 17.21 -20.44 -4.16
C PHE A 19 17.59 -19.76 -5.48
N PHE A 20 17.54 -18.43 -5.49
CA PHE A 20 17.99 -17.62 -6.61
C PHE A 20 19.25 -16.87 -6.20
N THR A 21 20.34 -17.08 -6.92
CA THR A 21 21.53 -16.22 -6.84
C THR A 21 21.72 -15.54 -8.18
N PHE A 22 21.54 -14.22 -8.22
CA PHE A 22 21.85 -13.42 -9.40
C PHE A 22 23.34 -13.06 -9.39
N LYS A 23 24.10 -13.66 -10.30
CA LYS A 23 25.35 -13.10 -10.82
C LYS A 23 25.35 -13.24 -12.34
N ASP A 24 25.99 -12.27 -12.97
CA ASP A 24 25.88 -11.90 -14.37
C ASP A 24 25.91 -13.06 -15.39
N CYS A 25 25.16 -12.84 -16.49
CA CYS A 25 25.01 -13.67 -17.69
C CYS A 25 24.32 -15.04 -17.53
N PHE A 26 23.22 -15.18 -18.29
CA PHE A 26 22.35 -16.35 -18.46
C PHE A 26 22.98 -17.71 -18.10
N ARG A 27 22.73 -18.17 -16.87
CA ARG A 27 22.90 -19.57 -16.49
C ARG A 27 21.83 -19.95 -15.48
N THR A 28 20.87 -20.76 -15.90
CA THR A 28 19.93 -21.43 -15.01
C THR A 28 20.48 -22.82 -14.66
N SER A 29 20.69 -23.08 -13.38
CA SER A 29 20.98 -24.43 -12.87
C SER A 29 19.85 -24.88 -11.95
N ILE A 30 19.21 -26.00 -12.31
CA ILE A 30 18.18 -26.65 -11.49
C ILE A 30 18.88 -27.70 -10.62
N HIS A 31 18.71 -27.62 -9.31
CA HIS A 31 19.21 -28.63 -8.36
C HIS A 31 18.05 -29.48 -7.85
N THR A 32 18.18 -30.80 -7.93
CA THR A 32 17.23 -31.76 -7.36
C THR A 32 17.88 -32.43 -6.15
N ALA A 33 17.24 -32.37 -4.99
CA ALA A 33 17.67 -33.11 -3.80
C ALA A 33 16.84 -34.40 -3.67
N SER A 34 17.49 -35.53 -3.41
CA SER A 34 16.84 -36.79 -3.04
C SER A 34 17.44 -37.33 -1.74
N PHE A 35 16.61 -37.96 -0.91
CA PHE A 35 17.00 -38.50 0.40
C PHE A 35 17.43 -39.96 0.26
N SER A 36 18.57 -40.33 0.88
CA SER A 36 18.87 -41.72 1.22
C SER A 36 18.64 -41.95 2.73
N ARG A 37 18.37 -43.20 3.12
CA ARG A 37 17.86 -43.63 4.45
C ARG A 37 18.78 -43.36 5.66
N GLN A 38 19.81 -42.53 5.56
CA GLN A 38 20.79 -42.28 6.64
C GLN A 38 20.93 -40.81 7.08
N ASN A 39 19.96 -39.94 6.77
CA ASN A 39 19.92 -38.54 7.28
C ASN A 39 21.13 -37.65 6.92
N GLU A 40 21.88 -37.97 5.87
CA GLU A 40 22.86 -37.06 5.28
C GLU A 40 22.28 -36.37 4.04
N CYS A 41 22.34 -35.02 4.00
CA CYS A 41 22.02 -34.25 2.81
C CYS A 41 23.20 -34.33 1.82
N ARG A 42 23.06 -35.09 0.73
CA ARG A 42 24.02 -35.08 -0.38
C ARG A 42 23.44 -34.35 -1.58
N VAL A 43 24.12 -33.28 -1.99
CA VAL A 43 23.85 -32.60 -3.26
C VAL A 43 24.58 -33.38 -4.36
N GLN A 44 23.86 -34.11 -5.21
CA GLN A 44 24.45 -34.66 -6.43
C GLN A 44 24.46 -33.58 -7.52
N GLN A 45 25.66 -33.18 -7.90
CA GLN A 45 25.88 -32.25 -9.00
C GLN A 45 25.99 -33.06 -10.30
N HIS A 46 24.92 -33.12 -11.09
CA HIS A 46 24.99 -33.69 -12.44
C HIS A 46 25.56 -32.62 -13.38
N GLN A 47 26.87 -32.68 -13.63
CA GLN A 47 27.47 -31.90 -14.72
C GLN A 47 27.17 -32.60 -16.05
N GLN A 48 26.20 -32.08 -16.80
CA GLN A 48 26.12 -32.40 -18.24
C GLN A 48 27.18 -31.58 -18.97
N HIS A 49 28.21 -32.26 -19.49
CA HIS A 49 29.17 -31.69 -20.41
C HIS A 49 28.51 -31.56 -21.79
N TRP A 50 28.24 -30.34 -22.23
CA TRP A 50 28.02 -30.04 -23.63
C TRP A 50 29.38 -29.71 -24.25
N VAL A 51 29.86 -30.58 -25.15
CA VAL A 51 31.04 -30.29 -25.98
C VAL A 51 30.57 -29.39 -27.12
N ASP A 52 30.88 -28.11 -27.06
CA ASP A 52 30.74 -27.21 -28.20
C ASP A 52 31.99 -27.32 -29.07
N GLN A 53 31.91 -28.11 -30.14
CA GLN A 53 32.91 -28.11 -31.20
C GLN A 53 32.67 -26.90 -32.10
N ARG A 54 33.30 -25.76 -31.80
CA ARG A 54 33.59 -24.69 -32.78
C ARG A 54 34.60 -23.68 -32.23
N THR A 55 35.87 -24.08 -32.16
CA THR A 55 36.97 -23.12 -32.12
C THR A 55 37.18 -22.54 -33.52
N ARG A 56 36.80 -21.29 -33.73
CA ARG A 56 37.37 -20.43 -34.77
C ARG A 56 38.07 -19.27 -34.08
N ASP A 57 39.32 -19.07 -34.45
CA ASP A 57 40.21 -18.03 -33.95
C ASP A 57 39.55 -16.64 -34.06
N VAL A 58 39.37 -15.96 -32.92
CA VAL A 58 38.99 -14.55 -32.90
C VAL A 58 40.23 -13.73 -32.56
N ALA A 59 40.73 -13.02 -33.57
CA ALA A 59 41.83 -12.07 -33.42
C ALA A 59 41.46 -10.96 -32.42
N LEU A 60 42.29 -10.79 -31.38
CA LEU A 60 42.21 -9.70 -30.42
C LEU A 60 42.54 -8.37 -31.10
N THR A 61 41.51 -7.62 -31.49
CA THR A 61 41.66 -6.20 -31.84
C THR A 61 41.51 -5.36 -30.59
N ARG A 62 42.60 -4.66 -30.22
CA ARG A 62 42.65 -3.68 -29.13
C ARG A 62 41.67 -2.54 -29.44
N ARG A 63 40.52 -2.51 -28.77
CA ARG A 63 39.62 -1.34 -28.81
C ARG A 63 40.13 -0.30 -27.81
N SER A 64 40.51 0.86 -28.31
CA SER A 64 40.81 2.03 -27.48
C SER A 64 39.56 2.42 -26.69
N PHE A 65 39.70 2.50 -25.36
CA PHE A 65 38.66 2.99 -24.48
C PHE A 65 38.53 4.50 -24.66
N CYS A 66 37.40 4.95 -25.19
CA CYS A 66 37.02 6.35 -25.16
C CYS A 66 36.61 6.69 -23.72
N ALA A 67 37.23 7.71 -23.12
CA ALA A 67 36.91 8.15 -21.77
C ALA A 67 35.44 8.63 -21.72
N LEU A 68 34.63 8.02 -20.85
CA LEU A 68 33.28 8.48 -20.57
C LEU A 68 33.36 9.86 -19.87
N PRO A 69 32.52 10.83 -20.27
CA PRO A 69 32.44 12.10 -19.55
C PRO A 69 31.95 11.86 -18.11
N PRO A 70 32.39 12.68 -17.13
CA PRO A 70 31.96 12.56 -15.75
C PRO A 70 30.43 12.68 -15.66
N ALA A 71 29.81 11.74 -14.95
CA ALA A 71 28.38 11.75 -14.70
C ALA A 71 28.00 13.03 -13.96
N THR A 72 27.23 13.90 -14.60
CA THR A 72 26.60 15.05 -13.96
C THR A 72 25.67 14.54 -12.87
N ILE A 73 26.01 14.82 -11.61
CA ILE A 73 25.10 14.58 -10.48
C ILE A 73 23.91 15.52 -10.71
N MET A 74 22.77 15.00 -11.16
CA MET A 74 21.54 15.78 -11.17
C MET A 74 21.20 16.11 -9.72
N ALA A 75 21.19 17.39 -9.38
CA ALA A 75 20.65 17.86 -8.12
C ALA A 75 19.22 17.33 -7.98
N ALA A 76 18.90 16.75 -6.83
CA ALA A 76 17.54 16.33 -6.52
C ALA A 76 16.61 17.54 -6.73
N ALA A 77 15.60 17.38 -7.58
CA ALA A 77 14.59 18.42 -7.78
C ALA A 77 13.93 18.72 -6.43
N SER A 78 14.19 19.91 -5.87
CA SER A 78 13.44 20.43 -4.75
C SER A 78 12.11 20.96 -5.30
N GLY A 79 11.02 20.25 -5.07
CA GLY A 79 9.68 20.73 -5.42
C GLY A 79 9.37 21.99 -4.62
N SER A 80 8.86 23.02 -5.29
CA SER A 80 8.40 24.23 -4.62
C SER A 80 7.01 24.00 -4.04
N GLU A 81 6.57 24.81 -3.07
CA GLU A 81 5.20 24.77 -2.53
C GLU A 81 4.13 24.88 -3.63
N GLN A 82 4.46 25.55 -4.74
CA GLN A 82 3.59 25.69 -5.89
C GLN A 82 3.29 24.36 -6.60
N ASP A 83 4.18 23.38 -6.46
CA ASP A 83 4.14 22.06 -7.11
C ASP A 83 3.47 20.98 -6.24
N ASN A 84 3.07 21.28 -4.98
CA ASN A 84 2.40 20.32 -4.11
C ASN A 84 1.05 19.86 -4.71
N PRO A 85 0.67 18.57 -4.63
CA PRO A 85 -0.60 18.08 -5.18
C PRO A 85 -1.83 18.83 -4.62
N LYS A 86 -2.65 19.41 -5.50
CA LYS A 86 -3.84 20.20 -5.12
C LYS A 86 -5.19 19.51 -5.38
N ASN A 87 -5.16 18.34 -6.02
CA ASN A 87 -6.35 17.64 -6.50
C ASN A 87 -6.52 16.26 -5.86
N PHE A 88 -5.82 15.98 -4.76
CA PHE A 88 -5.98 14.74 -4.02
C PHE A 88 -7.18 14.86 -3.07
N LYS A 89 -8.36 14.45 -3.55
CA LYS A 89 -9.65 14.64 -2.88
C LYS A 89 -9.97 13.50 -1.90
N TYR A 90 -10.74 13.84 -0.88
CA TYR A 90 -11.45 12.89 -0.02
C TYR A 90 -12.70 13.57 0.56
N MET A 91 -13.69 12.79 0.97
CA MET A 91 -14.79 13.29 1.78
C MET A 91 -14.45 13.15 3.26
N GLN A 92 -14.80 14.14 4.06
CA GLN A 92 -14.73 14.03 5.51
C GLN A 92 -16.13 14.03 6.10
N LEU A 93 -16.44 13.02 6.91
CA LEU A 93 -17.47 13.10 7.92
C LEU A 93 -16.82 13.59 9.22
N TRP A 94 -17.22 14.76 9.72
CA TRP A 94 -16.71 15.35 10.96
C TRP A 94 -17.84 15.68 11.93
N VAL A 95 -17.46 15.92 13.18
CA VAL A 95 -18.37 16.08 14.32
C VAL A 95 -18.23 17.48 14.91
N SER A 96 -19.33 18.20 15.07
CA SER A 96 -19.38 19.43 15.85
C SER A 96 -19.35 19.14 17.34
N ALA A 97 -18.89 20.09 18.17
CA ALA A 97 -18.80 19.88 19.62
C ALA A 97 -20.13 19.47 20.30
N ASP A 98 -21.28 19.81 19.71
CA ASP A 98 -22.61 19.43 20.20
C ASP A 98 -23.05 18.01 19.79
N GLY A 99 -22.27 17.33 18.94
CA GLY A 99 -22.51 16.00 18.41
C GLY A 99 -23.23 15.95 17.06
N GLU A 100 -23.54 17.09 16.43
CA GLU A 100 -24.03 17.12 15.05
C GLU A 100 -22.92 16.64 14.10
N THR A 101 -23.26 15.77 13.14
CA THR A 101 -22.35 15.32 12.09
C THR A 101 -22.55 16.08 10.80
N HIS A 102 -21.47 16.22 10.05
CA HIS A 102 -21.41 16.96 8.78
C HIS A 102 -20.56 16.18 7.77
N ILE A 103 -20.82 16.37 6.48
CA ILE A 103 -20.03 15.77 5.40
C ILE A 103 -19.62 16.81 4.35
N LYS A 104 -18.34 16.80 3.94
CA LYS A 104 -17.83 17.75 2.92
C LYS A 104 -16.66 17.19 2.11
N GLU A 105 -16.50 17.70 0.89
CA GLU A 105 -15.29 17.48 0.09
C GLU A 105 -14.11 18.25 0.72
N CYS A 106 -12.98 17.56 0.82
CA CYS A 106 -11.71 18.02 1.36
C CYS A 106 -10.57 17.65 0.40
N LYS A 107 -9.39 18.21 0.64
CA LYS A 107 -8.18 17.93 -0.12
C LYS A 107 -7.04 17.65 0.85
N PHE A 108 -6.31 16.57 0.61
CA PHE A 108 -5.04 16.37 1.31
C PHE A 108 -4.08 17.48 0.91
N ARG A 109 -3.32 17.98 1.87
CA ARG A 109 -2.30 19.02 1.69
C ARG A 109 -0.97 18.53 2.26
N ASP A 110 0.05 19.37 2.10
CA ASP A 110 1.32 19.23 2.81
C ASP A 110 2.01 17.87 2.55
N PHE A 111 2.05 17.47 1.28
CA PHE A 111 2.83 16.31 0.85
C PHE A 111 4.33 16.60 0.90
N ASP A 112 5.12 15.65 1.38
CA ASP A 112 6.57 15.70 1.31
C ASP A 112 7.05 15.24 -0.07
N LEU A 113 7.85 16.03 -0.77
CA LEU A 113 8.60 15.50 -1.92
C LEU A 113 9.79 14.68 -1.40
N LYS A 114 9.68 13.36 -1.44
CA LYS A 114 10.73 12.45 -0.98
C LYS A 114 10.85 11.21 -1.87
N ALA A 115 12.03 10.59 -1.86
CA ALA A 115 12.22 9.30 -2.50
C ALA A 115 11.31 8.26 -1.83
N TYR A 116 10.39 7.67 -2.60
CA TYR A 116 9.53 6.59 -2.11
C TYR A 116 10.02 5.22 -2.60
N SER A 117 10.58 5.20 -3.82
CA SER A 117 11.40 4.12 -4.33
C SER A 117 12.75 4.74 -4.75
N SER A 118 13.24 4.45 -5.96
CA SER A 118 14.47 5.05 -6.48
C SER A 118 14.34 6.53 -6.87
N LEU A 119 13.12 7.05 -7.08
CA LEU A 119 12.85 8.42 -7.50
C LEU A 119 11.92 9.16 -6.53
N PRO A 120 12.00 10.51 -6.46
CA PRO A 120 11.10 11.33 -5.65
C PRO A 120 9.64 11.26 -6.12
N GLN A 121 8.72 11.28 -5.16
CA GLN A 121 7.29 11.53 -5.37
C GLN A 121 6.72 12.33 -4.19
N TYR A 122 5.57 12.95 -4.39
CA TYR A 122 4.84 13.59 -3.30
C TYR A 122 4.18 12.52 -2.42
N VAL A 123 4.56 12.46 -1.15
CA VAL A 123 4.14 11.43 -0.20
C VAL A 123 3.52 12.09 1.02
N LYS A 124 2.36 11.60 1.43
CA LYS A 124 1.77 11.90 2.73
C LYS A 124 1.70 10.61 3.54
N SER A 125 2.39 10.58 4.68
CA SER A 125 2.45 9.41 5.58
C SER A 125 1.82 9.67 6.94
N GLU A 126 1.65 10.94 7.32
CA GLU A 126 1.14 11.32 8.64
C GLU A 126 -0.36 11.59 8.59
N PHE A 127 -1.13 10.85 9.39
CA PHE A 127 -2.59 10.95 9.48
C PHE A 127 -3.10 11.05 10.92
N GLY A 128 -2.24 11.42 11.87
CA GLY A 128 -2.58 11.58 13.29
C GLY A 128 -2.71 10.26 14.07
N GLY A 129 -2.18 9.17 13.52
CA GLY A 129 -2.21 7.82 14.09
C GLY A 129 -1.61 6.79 13.13
N GLN A 130 -1.48 5.56 13.58
CA GLN A 130 -1.02 4.40 12.81
C GLN A 130 -2.20 3.51 12.40
N PRO A 131 -2.13 2.88 11.22
CA PRO A 131 -3.08 1.85 10.84
C PRO A 131 -3.05 0.66 11.82
N THR A 132 -4.21 0.29 12.36
CA THR A 132 -4.35 -0.84 13.30
C THR A 132 -5.05 -2.04 12.69
N LYS A 133 -5.92 -1.82 11.69
CA LYS A 133 -6.70 -2.89 11.08
C LYS A 133 -7.06 -2.58 9.62
N ILE A 134 -7.01 -3.63 8.80
CA ILE A 134 -7.49 -3.64 7.42
C ILE A 134 -8.75 -4.49 7.36
N VAL A 135 -9.79 -3.99 6.67
CA VAL A 135 -11.04 -4.72 6.45
C VAL A 135 -11.43 -4.64 4.98
N PHE A 136 -11.77 -5.78 4.40
CA PHE A 136 -12.52 -5.86 3.14
C PHE A 136 -13.94 -6.26 3.50
N THR A 137 -14.92 -5.51 3.00
CA THR A 137 -16.33 -5.77 3.30
C THR A 137 -17.19 -5.50 2.08
N GLU A 138 -18.36 -6.14 2.06
CA GLU A 138 -19.36 -5.96 1.02
C GLU A 138 -20.70 -5.64 1.67
N LEU A 139 -21.32 -4.56 1.21
CA LEU A 139 -22.67 -4.17 1.57
C LEU A 139 -23.64 -4.74 0.54
N SER A 140 -24.61 -5.55 0.98
CA SER A 140 -25.59 -6.16 0.08
C SER A 140 -26.60 -5.14 -0.47
N PRO A 141 -27.15 -5.35 -1.69
CA PRO A 141 -28.21 -4.52 -2.24
C PRO A 141 -29.39 -4.35 -1.27
N GLY A 142 -29.94 -3.14 -1.20
CA GLY A 142 -31.06 -2.82 -0.29
C GLY A 142 -30.67 -2.67 1.18
N LEU A 143 -29.39 -2.85 1.55
CA LEU A 143 -28.94 -2.57 2.91
C LEU A 143 -29.15 -1.09 3.25
N THR A 144 -29.82 -0.85 4.36
CA THR A 144 -29.89 0.45 5.03
C THR A 144 -29.49 0.27 6.49
N GLN A 145 -28.69 1.20 7.00
CA GLN A 145 -28.25 1.20 8.37
C GLN A 145 -28.83 2.44 9.07
N PRO A 146 -29.53 2.27 10.21
CA PRO A 146 -30.06 3.40 10.98
C PRO A 146 -28.93 4.24 11.56
N LEU A 147 -29.23 5.34 12.27
CA LEU A 147 -28.21 6.15 12.95
C LEU A 147 -27.22 5.28 13.75
N HIS A 148 -25.95 5.42 13.43
CA HIS A 148 -24.86 4.76 14.13
C HIS A 148 -23.56 5.56 14.02
N PRO A 149 -22.68 5.45 15.02
CA PRO A 149 -21.29 5.91 14.95
C PRO A 149 -20.43 4.93 14.14
N CYS A 150 -19.29 5.40 13.65
CA CYS A 150 -18.32 4.52 13.01
C CYS A 150 -17.62 3.63 14.08
N PRO A 151 -17.16 2.42 13.72
CA PRO A 151 -16.57 1.48 14.68
C PRO A 151 -15.17 1.89 15.17
N GLN A 152 -14.45 2.67 14.37
CA GLN A 152 -13.14 3.23 14.69
C GLN A 152 -12.87 4.43 13.76
N VAL A 153 -11.96 5.34 14.14
CA VAL A 153 -11.42 6.34 13.21
C VAL A 153 -10.82 5.63 12.00
N GLN A 154 -11.34 5.92 10.81
CA GLN A 154 -11.04 5.10 9.64
C GLN A 154 -11.16 5.83 8.31
N PHE A 155 -10.39 5.35 7.33
CA PHE A 155 -10.65 5.59 5.92
C PHE A 155 -11.50 4.47 5.34
N VAL A 156 -12.46 4.81 4.49
CA VAL A 156 -13.26 3.88 3.70
C VAL A 156 -13.09 4.23 2.23
N ILE A 157 -12.64 3.27 1.43
CA ILE A 157 -12.45 3.40 -0.01
C ILE A 157 -13.50 2.54 -0.70
N THR A 158 -14.28 3.15 -1.57
CA THR A 158 -15.25 2.44 -2.40
C THR A 158 -14.52 1.75 -3.55
N LEU A 159 -14.56 0.42 -3.61
CA LEU A 159 -13.91 -0.36 -4.66
C LEU A 159 -14.83 -0.61 -5.85
N SER A 160 -16.11 -0.91 -5.57
CA SER A 160 -17.15 -1.20 -6.57
C SER A 160 -18.54 -0.92 -6.00
N GLY A 161 -19.53 -0.81 -6.89
CA GLY A 161 -20.88 -0.36 -6.51
C GLY A 161 -20.87 1.05 -5.95
N SER A 162 -21.96 1.42 -5.27
CA SER A 162 -22.10 2.75 -4.67
C SER A 162 -22.86 2.65 -3.35
N TRP A 163 -22.57 3.55 -2.43
CA TRP A 163 -23.21 3.64 -1.11
C TRP A 163 -23.34 5.09 -0.71
N TYR A 164 -24.10 5.39 0.34
CA TYR A 164 -24.27 6.76 0.81
C TYR A 164 -24.07 6.89 2.30
N ILE A 165 -23.77 8.12 2.70
CA ILE A 165 -23.89 8.61 4.07
C ILE A 165 -24.86 9.78 4.08
N GLU A 166 -25.70 9.82 5.11
CA GLU A 166 -26.54 10.96 5.45
C GLU A 166 -26.25 11.37 6.89
N THR A 167 -25.77 12.59 7.07
CA THR A 167 -25.36 13.16 8.36
C THR A 167 -26.52 13.83 9.07
N THR A 168 -26.36 14.12 10.36
CA THR A 168 -27.50 14.61 11.19
C THR A 168 -27.89 16.06 10.87
N ASP A 169 -27.02 16.82 10.21
CA ASP A 169 -27.34 18.13 9.62
C ASP A 169 -28.21 18.04 8.35
N GLY A 170 -28.56 16.82 7.91
CA GLY A 170 -29.37 16.55 6.72
C GLY A 170 -28.57 16.48 5.42
N SER A 171 -27.24 16.68 5.46
CA SER A 171 -26.39 16.53 4.28
C SER A 171 -26.26 15.05 3.88
N ARG A 172 -26.25 14.78 2.57
CA ARG A 172 -26.09 13.43 2.02
C ARG A 172 -25.05 13.40 0.91
N TYR A 173 -24.20 12.36 0.91
CA TYR A 173 -23.24 12.11 -0.15
C TYR A 173 -23.28 10.66 -0.61
N GLU A 174 -23.23 10.45 -1.92
CA GLU A 174 -23.19 9.12 -2.53
C GLU A 174 -21.81 8.81 -3.08
N PHE A 175 -21.13 7.86 -2.45
CA PHE A 175 -19.80 7.42 -2.78
C PHE A 175 -19.79 6.47 -3.98
N GLN A 176 -18.97 6.82 -4.98
CA GLN A 176 -18.71 6.06 -6.19
C GLN A 176 -17.36 5.33 -6.12
N PRO A 177 -17.09 4.35 -7.01
CA PRO A 177 -15.81 3.65 -7.05
C PRO A 177 -14.62 4.61 -7.19
N GLY A 178 -13.60 4.41 -6.36
CA GLY A 178 -12.40 5.24 -6.28
C GLY A 178 -12.49 6.40 -5.29
N GLU A 179 -13.67 6.71 -4.75
CA GLU A 179 -13.82 7.77 -3.75
C GLU A 179 -13.43 7.30 -2.34
N VAL A 180 -12.94 8.25 -1.56
CA VAL A 180 -12.39 8.03 -0.21
C VAL A 180 -13.18 8.84 0.79
N LEU A 181 -13.62 8.19 1.87
CA LEU A 181 -14.16 8.82 3.07
C LEU A 181 -13.13 8.73 4.20
N PHE A 182 -12.93 9.82 4.92
CA PHE A 182 -12.40 9.83 6.28
C PHE A 182 -13.54 10.10 7.26
N GLN A 183 -13.61 9.33 8.34
CA GLN A 183 -14.59 9.54 9.41
C GLN A 183 -13.99 9.22 10.79
N ASP A 184 -14.32 10.05 11.76
CA ASP A 184 -13.89 9.94 13.16
C ASP A 184 -15.06 10.09 14.16
N ASN A 185 -16.30 9.92 13.69
CA ASN A 185 -17.52 9.92 14.51
C ASN A 185 -17.72 8.61 15.30
N VAL A 186 -16.74 8.25 16.12
CA VAL A 186 -16.76 7.05 16.98
C VAL A 186 -17.59 7.26 18.25
N LYS A 187 -17.92 6.16 18.94
CA LYS A 187 -18.73 6.18 20.18
C LYS A 187 -18.08 6.94 21.33
N ASP A 188 -16.76 6.95 21.39
CA ASP A 188 -15.92 7.57 22.40
C ASP A 188 -15.46 8.98 22.02
N SER A 189 -16.12 9.60 21.03
CA SER A 189 -15.93 11.02 20.70
C SER A 189 -16.15 11.92 21.93
N PRO A 190 -15.37 13.01 22.07
CA PRO A 190 -15.56 13.98 23.15
C PRO A 190 -16.77 14.92 22.94
N ALA A 191 -17.57 14.74 21.87
CA ALA A 191 -18.76 15.53 21.60
C ALA A 191 -19.84 15.40 22.69
N ALA A 192 -20.69 16.42 22.82
CA ALA A 192 -21.75 16.44 23.82
C ALA A 192 -22.83 15.36 23.62
N LYS A 193 -23.04 14.91 22.38
CA LYS A 193 -23.97 13.84 22.01
C LYS A 193 -23.25 12.81 21.15
N LEU A 194 -23.80 11.59 21.11
CA LEU A 194 -23.28 10.52 20.28
C LEU A 194 -23.29 10.91 18.79
N PRO A 195 -22.12 10.99 18.12
CA PRO A 195 -22.07 11.44 16.74
C PRO A 195 -22.39 10.30 15.78
N GLN A 196 -23.49 10.43 15.05
CA GLN A 196 -24.07 9.34 14.25
C GLN A 196 -24.27 9.74 12.79
N HIS A 197 -24.42 8.75 11.92
CA HIS A 197 -24.90 8.93 10.56
C HIS A 197 -25.81 7.77 10.14
N TYR A 198 -26.62 8.02 9.12
CA TYR A 198 -27.28 6.97 8.36
C TYR A 198 -26.38 6.55 7.20
N SER A 199 -26.46 5.28 6.80
CA SER A 199 -25.79 4.81 5.58
C SER A 199 -26.64 3.77 4.85
N GLY A 200 -26.32 3.52 3.59
CA GLY A 200 -26.94 2.45 2.83
C GLY A 200 -26.33 2.25 1.46
N VAL A 201 -26.73 1.17 0.80
CA VAL A 201 -26.30 0.86 -0.56
C VAL A 201 -27.17 1.59 -1.58
N VAL A 202 -26.54 2.09 -2.64
CA VAL A 202 -27.23 2.75 -3.76
C VAL A 202 -27.45 1.73 -4.87
N GLY A 203 -28.67 1.65 -5.37
CA GLY A 203 -29.04 0.77 -6.49
C GLY A 203 -29.10 -0.72 -6.11
N ASN A 204 -28.97 -1.58 -7.13
CA ASN A 204 -29.25 -3.02 -7.05
C ASN A 204 -27.98 -3.89 -7.13
N GLN A 205 -26.81 -3.30 -6.95
CA GLN A 205 -25.53 -4.01 -6.96
C GLN A 205 -24.88 -3.93 -5.58
N PRO A 206 -24.14 -4.97 -5.14
CA PRO A 206 -23.36 -4.88 -3.91
C PRO A 206 -22.34 -3.74 -3.98
N CYS A 207 -22.02 -3.14 -2.83
CA CYS A 207 -20.93 -2.18 -2.72
C CYS A 207 -19.77 -2.80 -1.94
N GLN A 208 -18.60 -2.89 -2.58
CA GLN A 208 -17.39 -3.43 -1.95
C GLN A 208 -16.50 -2.29 -1.46
N GLN A 209 -15.97 -2.45 -0.26
CA GLN A 209 -15.20 -1.43 0.42
C GLN A 209 -13.88 -2.00 0.94
N PHE A 210 -12.85 -1.16 0.88
CA PHE A 210 -11.61 -1.36 1.60
C PHE A 210 -11.51 -0.32 2.71
N ILE A 211 -11.33 -0.77 3.95
CA ILE A 211 -11.30 0.08 5.13
C ILE A 211 -9.95 -0.07 5.82
N VAL A 212 -9.39 1.07 6.23
CA VAL A 212 -8.19 1.13 7.08
C VAL A 212 -8.54 1.89 8.35
N GLN A 213 -8.45 1.21 9.49
CA GLN A 213 -8.73 1.79 10.81
C GLN A 213 -7.44 2.26 11.47
N PHE A 214 -7.52 3.32 12.27
CA PHE A 214 -6.38 4.00 12.90
C PHE A 214 -6.52 4.03 14.43
N ASP A 215 -5.41 4.05 15.15
CA ASP A 215 -5.34 4.35 16.60
C ASP A 215 -5.29 5.87 16.85
N ARG A 216 -6.17 6.61 16.18
CA ARG A 216 -6.27 8.06 16.32
C ARG A 216 -7.40 8.42 17.27
N ALA A 217 -7.17 9.41 18.12
CA ALA A 217 -8.24 10.00 18.93
C ALA A 217 -9.21 10.80 18.03
N PRO A 218 -10.54 10.67 18.22
CA PRO A 218 -11.50 11.46 17.48
C PRO A 218 -11.43 12.94 17.85
N GLU A 219 -11.67 13.80 16.87
CA GLU A 219 -11.64 15.25 17.04
C GLU A 219 -13.05 15.83 16.82
N VAL A 220 -13.34 16.96 17.49
CA VAL A 220 -14.54 17.76 17.24
C VAL A 220 -14.15 19.12 16.68
N ASP A 221 -15.04 19.71 15.89
CA ASP A 221 -14.85 21.01 15.23
C ASP A 221 -13.58 21.10 14.37
N ASN A 222 -13.10 19.96 13.83
CA ASN A 222 -11.87 19.92 13.01
C ASN A 222 -12.13 19.52 11.54
N PRO A 223 -12.72 20.40 10.72
CA PRO A 223 -12.82 20.17 9.28
C PRO A 223 -11.45 20.32 8.61
N GLN A 224 -11.17 19.41 7.67
CA GLN A 224 -9.93 19.30 6.87
C GLN A 224 -8.66 19.06 7.70
N PRO A 225 -8.56 17.96 8.46
CA PRO A 225 -7.41 17.67 9.31
C PRO A 225 -6.12 17.31 8.55
N PHE A 226 -6.17 17.26 7.22
CA PHE A 226 -5.10 16.74 6.37
C PHE A 226 -4.67 17.69 5.25
#